data_AF-X0PMH4-F1
#
_entry.id   AF-X0PMH4-F1
#
_cell.length_a   1.000
_cell.length_b   1.000
_cell.length_c   1.000
_cell.angle_alpha   90.00
_cell.angle_beta   90.00
_cell.angle_gamma   90.00
#
_symmetry.space_group_name_H-M   'P 1'
#
loop_
_entity.id
_entity.type
_entity.pdbx_description
1 polymer ?
#
loop_
_entity_poly.entity_id
_entity_poly.type
_entity_poly.pdbx_seq_one_letter_code
_entity_poly.pdbx_strand_id
1 'polypeptide(L)'
;MSTENHDPVDAVPQRDEDDDDLDLLTYNEARARLAEEVAVEERHLAELRQRAGTAPNSALDDTIAGSVRRLAGLRDALRRTATHAITEANAAEFYGRDLKEFET
;
A
#
# COMPACT_ATOMS: atom_id res chain seq x y z
N MET A 1 -4.38 -31.45 40.46
CA MET A 1 -5.13 -30.83 39.35
C MET A 1 -5.56 -29.44 39.78
N SER A 2 -4.86 -28.41 39.31
CA SER A 2 -5.33 -27.03 39.28
C SER A 2 -4.70 -26.41 38.03
N THR A 3 -5.57 -25.87 37.20
CA THR A 3 -5.34 -25.36 35.85
C THR A 3 -4.85 -23.92 35.92
N GLU A 4 -3.75 -23.62 35.26
CA GLU A 4 -3.45 -22.25 34.84
C GLU A 4 -3.44 -22.26 33.30
N ASN A 5 -4.60 -21.90 32.74
CA ASN A 5 -4.70 -21.45 31.36
C ASN A 5 -4.03 -20.07 31.30
N HIS A 6 -2.85 -20.01 30.70
CA HIS A 6 -2.28 -18.74 30.25
C HIS A 6 -2.67 -18.55 28.79
N ASP A 7 -3.67 -17.71 28.55
CA ASP A 7 -3.96 -17.18 27.21
C ASP A 7 -2.67 -16.56 26.64
N PRO A 8 -2.27 -16.85 25.39
CA PRO A 8 -1.17 -16.14 24.79
C PRO A 8 -1.60 -14.70 24.56
N VAL A 9 -1.06 -13.82 25.40
CA VAL A 9 -1.04 -12.37 25.22
C VAL A 9 -0.71 -12.03 23.77
N ASP A 10 -1.62 -11.27 23.19
CA ASP A 10 -1.49 -10.37 22.04
C ASP A 10 -0.01 -10.04 21.76
N ALA A 11 0.63 -10.88 20.94
CA ALA A 11 2.04 -10.73 20.63
C ALA A 11 2.17 -9.55 19.67
N VAL A 12 2.33 -8.36 20.24
CA VAL A 12 2.78 -7.18 19.51
C VAL A 12 4.01 -7.63 18.72
N PRO A 13 3.98 -7.57 17.37
CA PRO A 13 5.10 -7.99 16.56
C PRO A 13 6.36 -7.25 17.04
N GLN A 14 7.29 -7.99 17.63
CA GLN A 14 8.56 -7.45 18.08
C GLN A 14 9.38 -7.16 16.83
N ARG A 15 9.78 -5.90 16.66
CA ARG A 15 10.64 -5.50 15.56
C ARG A 15 12.07 -5.92 15.92
N ASP A 16 12.67 -6.73 15.08
CA ASP A 16 14.11 -7.01 15.15
C ASP A 16 14.85 -5.75 14.70
N GLU A 17 15.67 -5.18 15.57
CA GLU A 17 16.41 -3.94 15.30
C GLU A 17 17.74 -4.20 14.58
N ASP A 18 18.15 -5.47 14.50
CA ASP A 18 19.39 -5.93 13.85
C ASP A 18 19.15 -6.44 12.41
N ASP A 19 17.92 -6.35 11.90
CA ASP A 19 17.57 -6.66 10.52
C ASP A 19 17.99 -5.50 9.61
N ASP A 20 19.24 -5.56 9.13
CA ASP A 20 19.92 -4.56 8.28
C ASP A 20 19.20 -4.31 6.93
N ASP A 21 18.18 -5.12 6.60
CA ASP A 21 17.40 -5.04 5.37
C ASP A 21 16.24 -4.01 5.47
N LEU A 22 16.03 -3.42 6.64
CA LEU A 22 14.92 -2.49 6.92
C LEU A 22 15.22 -1.05 6.49
N ASP A 23 15.66 -0.86 5.24
CA ASP A 23 15.68 0.47 4.63
C ASP A 23 14.23 0.96 4.47
N LEU A 24 13.79 1.79 5.41
CA LEU A 24 12.49 2.44 5.32
C LEU A 24 12.47 3.33 4.08
N LEU A 25 11.64 2.95 3.12
CA LEU A 25 11.41 3.77 1.93
C LEU A 25 10.93 5.15 2.35
N THR A 26 11.57 6.18 1.81
CA THR A 26 11.02 7.53 1.88
C THR A 26 9.64 7.56 1.23
N TYR A 27 8.83 8.55 1.59
CA TYR A 27 7.48 8.69 1.04
C TYR A 27 7.45 8.67 -0.51
N ASN A 28 8.42 9.32 -1.15
CA ASN A 28 8.53 9.37 -2.60
C ASN A 28 8.97 8.02 -3.20
N GLU A 29 9.87 7.29 -2.53
CA GLU A 29 10.28 5.95 -2.95
C GLU A 29 9.15 4.93 -2.79
N ALA A 30 8.41 4.98 -1.67
CA ALA A 30 7.23 4.16 -1.45
C ALA A 30 6.16 4.43 -2.52
N ARG A 31 5.94 5.70 -2.88
CA ARG A 31 5.03 6.09 -3.96
C ARG A 31 5.50 5.58 -5.33
N ALA A 32 6.79 5.71 -5.64
CA ALA A 32 7.35 5.20 -6.89
C ALA A 32 7.18 3.67 -6.99
N ARG A 33 7.49 2.95 -5.91
CA ARG A 33 7.31 1.50 -5.84
C ARG A 33 5.85 1.08 -5.99
N LEU A 34 4.91 1.78 -5.33
CA LEU A 34 3.48 1.53 -5.52
C LEU A 34 3.05 1.74 -6.98
N ALA A 35 3.58 2.75 -7.67
CA ALA A 35 3.27 2.98 -9.09
C ALA A 35 3.79 1.85 -9.99
N GLU A 36 4.99 1.32 -9.72
CA GLU A 36 5.52 0.15 -10.40
C GLU A 36 4.64 -1.09 -10.17
N GLU A 37 4.21 -1.32 -8.93
CA GLU A 37 3.33 -2.44 -8.60
C GLU A 37 1.97 -2.36 -9.29
N VAL A 38 1.40 -1.16 -9.42
CA VAL A 38 0.18 -0.95 -10.23
C VAL A 38 0.43 -1.37 -11.67
N ALA A 39 1.53 -0.93 -12.29
CA ALA A 39 1.84 -1.26 -13.67
C ALA A 39 2.08 -2.77 -13.88
N VAL A 40 2.74 -3.42 -12.93
CA VAL A 40 2.94 -4.89 -12.95
C VAL A 40 1.59 -5.61 -12.89
N GLU A 41 0.72 -5.23 -11.96
CA GLU A 41 -0.59 -5.87 -11.79
C GLU A 41 -1.51 -5.64 -12.99
N GLU A 42 -1.45 -4.46 -13.62
CA GLU A 42 -2.20 -4.17 -14.84
C GLU A 42 -1.80 -5.09 -15.99
N ARG A 43 -0.48 -5.31 -16.17
CA ARG A 43 0.01 -6.27 -17.17
C ARG A 43 -0.44 -7.69 -16.85
N HIS A 44 -0.32 -8.10 -15.60
CA HIS A 44 -0.75 -9.42 -15.16
C HIS A 44 -2.25 -9.65 -15.43
N LEU A 45 -3.10 -8.68 -15.08
CA LEU A 45 -4.54 -8.75 -15.35
C LEU A 45 -4.85 -8.83 -16.84
N ALA A 46 -4.11 -8.10 -17.69
CA ALA A 46 -4.25 -8.17 -19.13
C ALA A 46 -3.90 -9.57 -19.68
N GLU A 47 -2.81 -10.18 -19.20
CA GLU A 47 -2.42 -11.55 -19.56
C GLU A 47 -3.46 -12.59 -19.13
N LEU A 48 -3.99 -12.47 -17.91
CA LEU A 48 -5.06 -13.36 -17.42
C LEU A 48 -6.31 -13.26 -18.30
N ARG A 49 -6.70 -12.04 -18.69
CA ARG A 49 -7.84 -11.80 -19.58
C ARG A 49 -7.62 -12.33 -21.00
N GLN A 50 -6.40 -12.30 -21.51
CA GLN A 50 -6.07 -12.91 -22.81
C GLN A 50 -6.15 -14.44 -22.76
N ARG A 51 -5.79 -15.04 -21.61
CA ARG A 51 -5.88 -16.49 -21.39
C ARG A 51 -7.30 -16.97 -21.16
N ALA A 52 -8.18 -16.11 -20.65
CA ALA A 52 -9.60 -16.36 -20.55
C ALA A 52 -10.18 -16.39 -21.97
N GLY A 53 -10.12 -17.56 -22.59
CA GLY A 53 -10.80 -17.82 -23.85
C GLY A 53 -12.32 -17.74 -23.71
N THR A 54 -13.06 -18.33 -24.64
CA THR A 54 -14.53 -18.27 -24.66
C THR A 54 -15.22 -19.27 -23.73
N ALA A 55 -14.49 -20.25 -23.18
CA ALA A 55 -15.06 -21.25 -22.28
C ALA A 55 -14.89 -20.83 -20.82
N PRO A 56 -15.93 -20.95 -19.98
CA PRO A 56 -15.84 -20.61 -18.57
C PRO A 56 -14.80 -21.47 -17.86
N ASN A 57 -13.95 -20.84 -17.06
CA ASN A 57 -12.92 -21.49 -16.26
C ASN A 57 -12.92 -20.86 -14.87
N SER A 58 -13.67 -21.46 -13.94
CA SER A 58 -13.90 -20.91 -12.62
C SER A 58 -12.63 -20.54 -11.86
N ALA A 59 -11.57 -21.36 -11.97
CA ALA A 59 -10.30 -21.06 -11.32
C ALA A 59 -9.60 -19.83 -11.92
N LEU A 60 -9.67 -19.66 -13.24
CA LEU A 60 -9.12 -18.48 -13.92
C LEU A 60 -9.97 -17.24 -13.63
N ASP A 61 -11.28 -17.39 -13.60
CA ASP A 61 -12.23 -16.31 -13.26
C ASP A 61 -12.00 -15.80 -11.84
N ASP A 62 -11.80 -16.71 -10.88
CA ASP A 62 -11.44 -16.37 -9.49
C ASP A 62 -10.09 -15.64 -9.40
N THR A 63 -9.11 -16.07 -10.20
CA THR A 63 -7.79 -15.43 -10.28
C THR A 63 -7.91 -14.00 -10.85
N ILE A 64 -8.70 -13.82 -11.91
CA ILE A 64 -8.99 -12.50 -12.49
C ILE A 64 -9.69 -11.61 -11.46
N ALA A 65 -10.68 -12.13 -10.74
CA ALA A 65 -11.38 -11.38 -9.70
C ALA A 65 -10.43 -10.97 -8.56
N GLY A 66 -9.50 -11.86 -8.17
CA GLY A 66 -8.45 -11.56 -7.21
C GLY A 66 -7.53 -10.44 -7.68
N SER A 67 -7.03 -10.51 -8.91
CA SER A 67 -6.18 -9.49 -9.52
C SER A 67 -6.89 -8.13 -9.63
N VAL A 68 -8.17 -8.12 -9.99
CA VAL A 68 -8.99 -6.89 -10.00
C VAL A 68 -9.08 -6.26 -8.61
N ARG A 69 -9.31 -7.06 -7.56
CA ARG A 69 -9.35 -6.55 -6.18
C ARG A 69 -7.98 -6.01 -5.75
N ARG A 70 -6.89 -6.71 -6.08
CA ARG A 70 -5.52 -6.27 -5.78
C ARG A 70 -5.22 -4.93 -6.45
N LEU A 71 -5.51 -4.82 -7.75
CA LEU A 71 -5.30 -3.59 -8.52
C LEU A 71 -6.11 -2.42 -7.95
N ALA A 72 -7.36 -2.66 -7.52
CA ALA A 72 -8.17 -1.63 -6.86
C ALA A 72 -7.52 -1.16 -5.55
N GLY A 73 -7.02 -2.08 -4.72
CA GLY A 73 -6.32 -1.76 -3.48
C GLY A 73 -5.03 -0.97 -3.71
N LEU A 74 -4.23 -1.36 -4.71
CA LEU A 74 -3.00 -0.64 -5.06
C LEU A 74 -3.27 0.78 -5.56
N ARG A 75 -4.28 0.96 -6.43
CA ARG A 75 -4.67 2.28 -6.91
C ARG A 75 -5.20 3.17 -5.79
N ASP A 76 -5.95 2.60 -4.86
CA ASP A 76 -6.39 3.33 -3.66
C ASP A 76 -5.21 3.75 -2.78
N ALA A 77 -4.26 2.85 -2.52
CA ALA A 77 -3.04 3.16 -1.76
C ALA A 77 -2.23 4.26 -2.45
N LEU A 78 -2.00 4.14 -3.77
CA LEU A 78 -1.29 5.15 -4.55
C LEU A 78 -2.00 6.51 -4.50
N ARG A 79 -3.33 6.53 -4.57
CA ARG A 79 -4.13 7.74 -4.40
C ARG A 79 -3.99 8.34 -3.00
N ARG A 80 -3.94 7.54 -1.95
CA ARG A 80 -3.66 8.02 -0.59
C ARG A 80 -2.27 8.63 -0.49
N THR A 81 -1.28 8.08 -1.20
CA THR A 81 0.04 8.71 -1.35
C THR A 81 0.05 9.94 -2.27
N ALA A 82 -1.08 10.29 -2.89
CA ALA A 82 -1.19 11.41 -3.82
C ALA A 82 -1.69 12.72 -3.16
N THR A 83 -1.77 12.83 -1.83
CA THR A 83 -2.29 14.05 -1.16
C THR A 83 -1.57 14.31 0.17
N HIS A 84 -1.06 15.50 0.51
CA HIS A 84 -1.15 16.83 -0.10
C HIS A 84 0.24 17.37 -0.42
N ALA A 85 0.45 17.94 -1.62
CA ALA A 85 1.52 18.93 -1.75
C ALA A 85 1.22 20.01 -0.69
N ILE A 86 2.18 20.30 0.18
CA ILE A 86 2.04 21.42 1.09
C ILE A 86 2.14 22.67 0.24
N THR A 87 1.01 23.31 0.09
CA THR A 87 0.80 24.60 -0.56
C THR A 87 0.72 25.65 0.54
N GLU A 88 0.89 26.94 0.21
CA GLU A 88 0.62 28.01 1.19
C GLU A 88 -0.77 27.87 1.82
N ALA A 89 -1.77 27.45 1.03
CA ALA A 89 -3.16 27.37 1.47
C ALA A 89 -3.43 26.29 2.55
N ASN A 90 -2.58 25.27 2.67
CA ASN A 90 -2.73 24.20 3.67
C ASN A 90 -1.52 24.05 4.60
N ALA A 91 -0.48 24.87 4.42
CA ALA A 91 0.71 24.85 5.27
C ALA A 91 0.39 25.12 6.74
N ALA A 92 -0.55 26.02 7.04
CA ALA A 92 -0.97 26.30 8.41
C ALA A 92 -1.61 25.08 9.11
N GLU A 93 -2.28 24.20 8.37
CA GLU A 93 -2.87 22.97 8.91
C GLU A 93 -1.79 21.91 9.21
N PHE A 94 -0.75 21.84 8.38
CA PHE A 94 0.33 20.85 8.52
C PHE A 94 1.45 21.29 9.47
N TYR A 95 1.79 22.57 9.51
CA TYR A 95 2.91 23.12 10.30
C TYR A 95 2.47 24.01 11.46
N GLY A 96 1.17 24.31 11.59
CA GLY A 96 0.65 25.23 12.62
C GLY A 96 1.02 26.70 12.38
N ARG A 97 1.57 27.05 11.21
CA ARG A 97 2.01 28.40 10.83
C ARG A 97 2.03 28.61 9.32
N ASP A 98 1.95 29.86 8.89
CA ASP A 98 1.91 30.23 7.47
C ASP A 98 3.32 30.26 6.86
N LEU A 99 3.48 29.83 5.59
CA LEU A 99 4.80 29.76 4.94
C LEU A 99 5.37 31.15 4.58
N LYS A 100 4.52 32.17 4.51
CA LYS A 100 4.89 33.55 4.18
C LYS A 100 5.74 34.25 5.24
N GLU A 101 5.83 33.68 6.45
CA GLU A 101 6.66 34.22 7.53
C GLU A 101 8.17 34.05 7.29
N PHE A 102 8.58 33.33 6.24
CA PHE A 102 9.98 33.03 5.94
C PHE A 102 10.56 33.81 4.75
N GLU A 103 9.77 34.67 4.09
CA GLU A 103 10.28 35.59 3.08
C GLU A 103 10.81 36.87 3.77
N THR A 104 12.06 36.82 4.24
CA THR A 104 12.86 37.98 4.68
C THR A 104 14.17 38.06 3.94
#